data_AF-A0A7S6MQL1-F1
#
_entry.id   AF-A0A7S6MQL1-F1
#
_cell.length_a   1.000
_cell.length_b   1.000
_cell.length_c   1.000
_cell.angle_alpha   90.00
_cell.angle_beta   90.00
_cell.angle_gamma   90.00
#
_symmetry.space_group_name_H-M   'P 1'
#
loop_
_entity.id
_entity.type
_entity.pdbx_description
1 polymer ?
#
loop_
_entity_poly.entity_id
_entity_poly.type
_entity_poly.pdbx_seq_one_letter_code
_entity_poly.pdbx_strand_id
1 'polypeptide(L)'
;MPTPFVSSSITSTTPAHINSIDSLLGGTRWVNSTISYSFPTSNSVSYWSSLSGGYGSQFGDGEPWRSAFAPLTTADQTAFIKALQQWANVANINFVQVTETPGNVGDIRAAYTDDPDESTLAWAYLPNTSPLAGDIWINTNSLLNSQDWNPGNISFETILHELGHALGLSHPFADPDMPSKPVLPPNLDSTIHTVMSYTYANLQGETGNEFSFHPTTPMVLDIAAIQYLYGANTHYHAGDDTYAFNDANTYHETLWDAGGTDTLRYDGAISGVIDLNPGDGSFIGQPVYVQSNGVNVGDPVPNVWIANNVTIENAVAGQGNDILIGNNSRNNLDGSAGIDTVQVDSARSQFTLNPVFGGYTLSDNTNPDNQDTLTNIERVKFADAHVALDLDGHAGEVAKLLGVVFGATAVVNQDYAGIGLSKADEGLSYEQLATFAIDATNLTSHDDIVTLLWQNLFGSAPSLSEKSPYVDMLDHGEISTGALAILAADTGINADNIHLTGLMQTGLAYTG
;
A
#
# COMPACT_ATOMS: atom_id res chain seq x y z
N MET A 1 38.43 -9.36 -12.28
CA MET A 1 37.90 -10.09 -11.12
C MET A 1 38.60 -9.53 -9.90
N PRO A 2 37.84 -9.20 -8.85
CA PRO A 2 38.41 -8.65 -7.65
C PRO A 2 39.30 -9.68 -6.97
N THR A 3 40.31 -9.19 -6.28
CA THR A 3 41.25 -10.00 -5.49
C THR A 3 41.27 -9.43 -4.08
N PRO A 4 41.85 -10.12 -3.10
CA PRO A 4 42.03 -9.56 -1.78
C PRO A 4 42.69 -8.17 -1.78
N PHE A 5 43.46 -7.79 -2.81
CA PHE A 5 44.21 -6.53 -2.87
C PHE A 5 43.76 -5.56 -3.95
N VAL A 6 42.71 -5.88 -4.72
CA VAL A 6 42.29 -5.09 -5.88
C VAL A 6 40.77 -5.18 -6.02
N SER A 7 40.07 -4.04 -5.98
CA SER A 7 38.64 -3.98 -6.27
C SER A 7 38.36 -4.02 -7.78
N SER A 8 37.13 -4.36 -8.16
CA SER A 8 36.69 -4.19 -9.54
C SER A 8 36.61 -2.72 -9.95
N SER A 9 36.60 -2.49 -11.26
CA SER A 9 36.51 -1.12 -11.80
C SER A 9 35.20 -0.45 -11.38
N ILE A 10 35.34 0.82 -10.98
CA ILE A 10 34.22 1.71 -10.65
C ILE A 10 34.11 2.84 -11.65
N THR A 11 32.94 3.46 -11.71
CA THR A 11 32.72 4.73 -12.42
C THR A 11 32.04 5.72 -11.49
N SER A 12 32.35 7.01 -11.65
CA SER A 12 31.61 8.07 -10.99
C SER A 12 30.18 8.12 -11.51
N THR A 13 29.25 8.44 -10.63
CA THR A 13 27.85 8.67 -10.96
C THR A 13 27.67 10.15 -11.26
N THR A 14 26.91 10.46 -12.31
CA THR A 14 26.47 11.83 -12.59
C THR A 14 25.20 12.11 -11.81
N PRO A 15 24.92 13.37 -11.40
CA PRO A 15 23.63 13.72 -10.83
C PRO A 15 22.49 13.46 -11.83
N ALA A 16 21.38 12.92 -11.33
CA ALA A 16 20.12 12.78 -12.05
C ALA A 16 19.39 14.11 -12.22
N HIS A 17 19.75 15.13 -11.42
CA HIS A 17 19.02 16.39 -11.28
C HIS A 17 17.59 16.20 -10.75
N ILE A 18 17.40 15.16 -9.94
CA ILE A 18 16.16 14.80 -9.27
C ILE A 18 16.54 14.54 -7.82
N ASN A 19 16.09 15.40 -6.89
CA ASN A 19 16.54 15.37 -5.50
C ASN A 19 16.27 14.02 -4.81
N SER A 20 15.15 13.36 -5.12
CA SER A 20 14.83 12.05 -4.53
C SER A 20 15.80 10.94 -4.92
N ILE A 21 16.43 11.05 -6.09
CA ILE A 21 17.48 10.13 -6.55
C ILE A 21 18.85 10.60 -6.04
N ASP A 22 19.17 11.88 -6.28
CA ASP A 22 20.49 12.45 -5.99
C ASP A 22 20.88 12.37 -4.52
N SER A 23 19.90 12.43 -3.60
CA SER A 23 20.16 12.32 -2.15
C SER A 23 20.57 10.91 -1.73
N LEU A 24 20.28 9.90 -2.55
CA LEU A 24 20.63 8.51 -2.30
C LEU A 24 21.91 8.09 -3.05
N LEU A 25 22.48 8.90 -3.94
CA LEU A 25 23.68 8.50 -4.71
C LEU A 25 24.97 8.63 -3.89
N GLY A 26 25.73 7.54 -3.76
CA GLY A 26 27.04 7.50 -3.10
C GLY A 26 28.22 8.03 -3.93
N GLY A 27 27.96 8.56 -5.13
CA GLY A 27 28.97 9.18 -6.01
C GLY A 27 29.74 8.23 -6.93
N THR A 28 29.75 6.93 -6.63
CA THR A 28 30.40 5.89 -7.43
C THR A 28 29.58 4.61 -7.47
N ARG A 29 29.74 3.84 -8.55
CA ARG A 29 29.13 2.52 -8.73
C ARG A 29 30.09 1.55 -9.41
N TRP A 30 29.80 0.26 -9.35
CA TRP A 30 30.51 -0.74 -10.15
C TRP A 30 30.30 -0.50 -11.64
N VAL A 31 31.36 -0.65 -12.46
CA VAL A 31 31.26 -0.50 -13.93
C VAL A 31 30.37 -1.59 -14.51
N ASN A 32 30.56 -2.84 -14.08
CA ASN A 32 29.84 -4.00 -14.58
C ASN A 32 28.57 -4.24 -13.76
N SER A 33 27.50 -4.63 -14.44
CA SER A 33 26.27 -5.12 -13.81
C SER A 33 26.36 -6.57 -13.32
N THR A 34 27.37 -7.34 -13.76
CA THR A 34 27.68 -8.63 -13.14
C THR A 34 28.62 -8.38 -11.98
N ILE A 35 28.11 -8.58 -10.76
CA ILE A 35 28.80 -8.27 -9.50
C ILE A 35 29.04 -9.60 -8.78
N SER A 36 30.29 -9.93 -8.48
CA SER A 36 30.56 -11.16 -7.73
C SER A 36 30.32 -10.97 -6.25
N TYR A 37 29.90 -12.02 -5.54
CA TYR A 37 29.87 -12.03 -4.08
C TYR A 37 30.53 -13.28 -3.51
N SER A 38 31.05 -13.18 -2.28
CA SER A 38 31.64 -14.32 -1.59
C SER A 38 31.46 -14.24 -0.07
N PHE A 39 31.58 -15.38 0.58
CA PHE A 39 31.66 -15.49 2.03
C PHE A 39 32.99 -16.16 2.40
N PRO A 40 33.68 -15.68 3.45
CA PRO A 40 34.87 -16.36 3.93
C PRO A 40 34.52 -17.77 4.44
N THR A 41 35.40 -18.74 4.20
CA THR A 41 35.12 -20.16 4.53
C THR A 41 35.53 -20.54 5.96
N SER A 42 36.43 -19.78 6.59
CA SER A 42 36.82 -19.97 7.98
C SER A 42 37.47 -18.71 8.55
N ASN A 43 37.57 -18.64 9.88
CA ASN A 43 38.32 -17.60 10.59
C ASN A 43 39.84 -17.63 10.31
N SER A 44 40.38 -18.79 9.91
CA SER A 44 41.82 -19.03 9.78
C SER A 44 42.33 -18.90 8.34
N VAL A 45 41.42 -18.93 7.36
CA VAL A 45 41.68 -18.76 5.93
C VAL A 45 40.73 -17.68 5.42
N SER A 46 41.04 -16.44 5.76
CA SER A 46 40.27 -15.27 5.33
C SER A 46 41.12 -14.47 4.34
N TYR A 47 40.61 -14.31 3.11
CA TYR A 47 41.34 -13.69 2.02
C TYR A 47 41.04 -12.18 1.96
N TRP A 48 41.27 -11.49 3.07
CA TRP A 48 41.16 -10.03 3.18
C TRP A 48 42.51 -9.36 2.91
N SER A 49 42.47 -8.10 2.49
CA SER A 49 43.65 -7.29 2.17
C SER A 49 44.49 -7.00 3.41
N SER A 50 45.35 -7.93 3.78
CA SER A 50 46.06 -7.94 5.07
C SER A 50 47.43 -7.23 5.03
N LEU A 51 47.65 -6.33 4.07
CA LEU A 51 48.92 -5.61 3.84
C LEU A 51 48.69 -4.10 3.66
N SER A 52 49.79 -3.33 3.59
CA SER A 52 49.75 -1.87 3.35
C SER A 52 48.93 -1.52 2.10
N GLY A 53 47.88 -0.70 2.27
CA GLY A 53 46.91 -0.36 1.21
C GLY A 53 45.63 -1.19 1.22
N GLY A 54 45.50 -2.13 2.17
CA GLY A 54 44.30 -2.92 2.43
C GLY A 54 43.48 -2.46 3.63
N TYR A 55 42.93 -3.41 4.40
CA TYR A 55 42.29 -3.12 5.67
C TYR A 55 43.36 -2.76 6.70
N GLY A 56 43.59 -1.47 6.92
CA GLY A 56 44.33 -0.94 8.07
C GLY A 56 45.63 -1.67 8.47
N SER A 57 45.99 -1.62 9.76
CA SER A 57 47.13 -2.33 10.32
C SER A 57 46.69 -3.63 10.97
N GLN A 58 47.46 -4.72 10.82
CA GLN A 58 47.23 -6.01 11.49
C GLN A 58 47.16 -5.92 13.02
N PHE A 59 47.74 -4.87 13.61
CA PHE A 59 47.72 -4.62 15.06
C PHE A 59 46.79 -3.46 15.46
N GLY A 60 45.91 -3.02 14.55
CA GLY A 60 44.90 -2.01 14.82
C GLY A 60 43.58 -2.64 15.26
N ASP A 61 42.70 -1.81 15.83
CA ASP A 61 41.41 -2.22 16.39
C ASP A 61 40.29 -2.26 15.34
N GLY A 62 40.62 -2.55 14.08
CA GLY A 62 39.69 -2.54 12.94
C GLY A 62 39.56 -3.89 12.25
N GLU A 63 38.58 -4.02 11.37
CA GLU A 63 38.32 -5.21 10.58
C GLU A 63 39.48 -5.45 9.59
N PRO A 64 39.73 -6.69 9.15
CA PRO A 64 39.23 -7.97 9.69
C PRO A 64 40.03 -8.42 10.95
N TRP A 65 40.78 -7.52 11.59
CA TRP A 65 41.81 -7.88 12.58
C TRP A 65 41.28 -8.16 13.98
N ARG A 66 40.00 -7.84 14.21
CA ARG A 66 39.34 -8.12 15.47
C ARG A 66 39.15 -9.61 15.68
N SER A 67 39.28 -10.05 16.94
CA SER A 67 39.14 -11.46 17.29
C SER A 67 37.73 -12.01 17.09
N ALA A 68 36.71 -11.13 17.03
CA ALA A 68 35.34 -11.54 16.77
C ALA A 68 35.06 -11.82 15.28
N PHE A 69 36.05 -11.67 14.40
CA PHE A 69 35.93 -12.06 13.00
C PHE A 69 35.40 -13.50 12.87
N ALA A 70 34.26 -13.67 12.19
CA ALA A 70 33.72 -14.98 11.87
C ALA A 70 32.96 -15.00 10.53
N PRO A 71 32.99 -16.11 9.78
CA PRO A 71 32.08 -16.32 8.66
C PRO A 71 30.61 -16.23 9.08
N LEU A 72 29.77 -15.73 8.18
CA LEU A 72 28.31 -15.85 8.32
C LEU A 72 27.90 -17.32 8.43
N THR A 73 26.89 -17.61 9.25
CA THR A 73 26.33 -18.96 9.31
C THR A 73 25.63 -19.30 7.99
N THR A 74 25.41 -20.59 7.72
CA THR A 74 24.69 -21.01 6.50
C THR A 74 23.28 -20.42 6.41
N ALA A 75 22.60 -20.21 7.55
CA ALA A 75 21.28 -19.59 7.59
C ALA A 75 21.35 -18.12 7.16
N ASP A 76 22.33 -17.38 7.69
CA ASP A 76 22.51 -15.95 7.41
C ASP A 76 23.01 -15.72 5.99
N GLN A 77 23.87 -16.60 5.46
CA GLN A 77 24.23 -16.60 4.04
C GLN A 77 22.99 -16.78 3.14
N THR A 78 22.06 -17.66 3.55
CA THR A 78 20.81 -17.88 2.79
C THR A 78 19.93 -16.63 2.80
N ALA A 79 19.80 -15.97 3.95
CA ALA A 79 19.07 -14.71 4.07
C ALA A 79 19.73 -13.57 3.25
N PHE A 80 21.06 -13.46 3.33
CA PHE A 80 21.83 -12.49 2.55
C PHE A 80 21.63 -12.67 1.05
N ILE A 81 21.60 -13.91 0.56
CA ILE A 81 21.33 -14.21 -0.86
C ILE A 81 19.90 -13.81 -1.25
N LYS A 82 18.91 -13.97 -0.35
CA LYS A 82 17.56 -13.45 -0.61
C LYS A 82 17.54 -11.93 -0.73
N ALA A 83 18.28 -11.21 0.13
CA ALA A 83 18.39 -9.76 0.05
C ALA A 83 19.09 -9.29 -1.25
N LEU A 84 20.15 -9.98 -1.69
CA LEU A 84 20.76 -9.77 -3.02
C LEU A 84 19.72 -9.94 -4.13
N GLN A 85 18.89 -10.98 -4.05
CA GLN A 85 17.85 -11.23 -5.06
C GLN A 85 16.85 -10.08 -5.13
N GLN A 86 16.47 -9.45 -4.02
CA GLN A 86 15.55 -8.31 -4.04
C GLN A 86 16.10 -7.11 -4.83
N TRP A 87 17.40 -6.83 -4.71
CA TRP A 87 18.05 -5.82 -5.55
C TRP A 87 18.12 -6.23 -7.03
N ALA A 88 18.40 -7.50 -7.32
CA ALA A 88 18.44 -8.02 -8.69
C ALA A 88 17.06 -8.09 -9.37
N ASN A 89 15.98 -8.22 -8.59
CA ASN A 89 14.62 -8.19 -9.10
C ASN A 89 14.31 -6.83 -9.74
N VAL A 90 14.79 -5.72 -9.14
CA VAL A 90 14.40 -4.37 -9.54
C VAL A 90 15.38 -3.67 -10.48
N ALA A 91 16.64 -4.09 -10.50
CA ALA A 91 17.71 -3.48 -11.28
C ALA A 91 18.41 -4.48 -12.20
N ASN A 92 18.98 -4.01 -13.30
CA ASN A 92 19.75 -4.81 -14.24
C ASN A 92 21.13 -5.15 -13.65
N ILE A 93 21.13 -6.01 -12.63
CA ILE A 93 22.26 -6.52 -11.86
C ILE A 93 22.19 -8.04 -11.85
N ASN A 94 23.34 -8.68 -12.02
CA ASN A 94 23.48 -10.13 -11.95
C ASN A 94 24.51 -10.49 -10.89
N PHE A 95 24.05 -11.04 -9.76
CA PHE A 95 24.95 -11.48 -8.70
C PHE A 95 25.49 -12.87 -8.96
N VAL A 96 26.80 -13.05 -8.84
CA VAL A 96 27.47 -14.33 -9.08
C VAL A 96 28.31 -14.71 -7.87
N GLN A 97 27.94 -15.80 -7.20
CA GLN A 97 28.75 -16.30 -6.11
C GLN A 97 30.08 -16.83 -6.63
N VAL A 98 31.17 -16.48 -5.96
CA VAL A 98 32.48 -17.05 -6.22
C VAL A 98 33.06 -17.65 -4.95
N THR A 99 33.89 -18.69 -5.12
CA THR A 99 34.67 -19.25 -4.02
C THR A 99 35.91 -18.39 -3.79
N GLU A 100 36.16 -18.03 -2.54
CA GLU A 100 37.36 -17.27 -2.22
C GLU A 100 38.64 -18.11 -2.37
N THR A 101 39.65 -17.50 -2.96
CA THR A 101 41.01 -18.02 -3.10
C THR A 101 42.00 -16.86 -2.90
N PRO A 102 43.32 -17.10 -2.77
CA PRO A 102 44.30 -16.02 -2.66
C PRO A 102 44.27 -14.99 -3.81
N GLY A 103 43.71 -15.35 -4.98
CA GLY A 103 43.62 -14.48 -6.15
C GLY A 103 42.21 -14.20 -6.65
N ASN A 104 41.17 -14.57 -5.90
CA ASN A 104 39.78 -14.39 -6.32
C ASN A 104 38.87 -14.24 -5.10
N VAL A 105 38.10 -13.16 -5.03
CA VAL A 105 37.07 -12.91 -4.00
C VAL A 105 35.81 -12.33 -4.65
N GLY A 106 34.78 -12.03 -3.87
CA GLY A 106 33.62 -11.24 -4.30
C GLY A 106 33.94 -9.75 -4.42
N ASP A 107 33.19 -9.05 -5.26
CA ASP A 107 33.08 -7.59 -5.20
C ASP A 107 32.33 -7.16 -3.92
N ILE A 108 31.37 -7.98 -3.51
CA ILE A 108 30.66 -7.87 -2.23
C ILE A 108 31.07 -9.05 -1.34
N ARG A 109 31.51 -8.77 -0.11
CA ARG A 109 31.83 -9.80 0.89
C ARG A 109 31.11 -9.47 2.19
N ALA A 110 30.69 -10.50 2.93
CA ALA A 110 30.04 -10.30 4.21
C ALA A 110 30.60 -11.24 5.29
N ALA A 111 30.84 -10.69 6.48
CA ALA A 111 31.33 -11.43 7.64
C ALA A 111 30.91 -10.76 8.96
N TYR A 112 30.96 -11.52 10.04
CA TYR A 112 30.83 -11.01 11.39
C TYR A 112 32.11 -10.35 11.88
N THR A 113 31.95 -9.35 12.72
CA THR A 113 33.00 -8.69 13.52
C THR A 113 32.35 -8.07 14.76
N ASP A 114 33.11 -7.50 15.68
CA ASP A 114 32.59 -6.76 16.82
C ASP A 114 32.89 -5.27 16.71
N ASP A 115 31.94 -4.42 17.08
CA ASP A 115 32.17 -3.01 17.39
C ASP A 115 31.82 -2.75 18.87
N PRO A 116 32.57 -1.91 19.61
CA PRO A 116 32.20 -1.55 20.99
C PRO A 116 30.84 -0.86 21.11
N ASP A 117 30.33 -0.24 20.05
CA ASP A 117 28.99 0.34 20.02
C ASP A 117 27.94 -0.72 19.62
N GLU A 118 27.18 -1.19 20.60
CA GLU A 118 26.10 -2.16 20.42
C GLU A 118 24.94 -1.61 19.56
N SER A 119 24.85 -0.28 19.38
CA SER A 119 23.83 0.36 18.54
C SER A 119 24.17 0.33 17.04
N THR A 120 25.43 0.07 16.70
CA THR A 120 25.83 -0.18 15.31
C THR A 120 25.42 -1.60 14.94
N LEU A 121 24.44 -1.74 14.05
CA LEU A 121 23.94 -3.05 13.61
C LEU A 121 24.90 -3.70 12.60
N ALA A 122 25.28 -2.95 11.58
CA ALA A 122 26.20 -3.34 10.53
C ALA A 122 26.80 -2.08 9.86
N TRP A 123 27.75 -2.28 8.97
CA TRP A 123 28.24 -1.23 8.07
C TRP A 123 28.79 -1.83 6.78
N ALA A 124 28.83 -1.00 5.74
CA ALA A 124 29.32 -1.36 4.43
C ALA A 124 30.21 -0.27 3.84
N TYR A 125 31.06 -0.67 2.89
CA TYR A 125 31.87 0.27 2.14
C TYR A 125 31.34 0.45 0.72
N LEU A 126 31.10 1.70 0.33
CA LEU A 126 30.69 2.07 -1.03
C LEU A 126 31.66 1.54 -2.10
N PRO A 127 31.22 1.31 -3.34
CA PRO A 127 32.08 0.99 -4.48
C PRO A 127 33.20 2.02 -4.61
N ASN A 128 34.46 1.60 -4.46
CA ASN A 128 35.61 2.47 -4.57
C ASN A 128 36.87 1.70 -5.05
N THR A 129 38.01 2.38 -5.19
CA THR A 129 39.25 1.77 -5.71
C THR A 129 40.08 1.03 -4.65
N SER A 130 39.64 1.05 -3.39
CA SER A 130 40.26 0.36 -2.26
C SER A 130 39.80 -1.10 -2.20
N PRO A 131 40.63 -2.03 -1.70
CA PRO A 131 40.26 -3.44 -1.58
C PRO A 131 39.15 -3.75 -0.56
N LEU A 132 38.70 -2.74 0.20
CA LEU A 132 37.56 -2.81 1.13
C LEU A 132 36.21 -2.54 0.46
N ALA A 133 36.21 -2.04 -0.78
CA ALA A 133 34.99 -1.66 -1.48
C ALA A 133 34.01 -2.83 -1.59
N GLY A 134 32.73 -2.58 -1.27
CA GLY A 134 31.64 -3.55 -1.32
C GLY A 134 31.57 -4.52 -0.12
N ASP A 135 32.53 -4.45 0.79
CA ASP A 135 32.51 -5.31 1.96
C ASP A 135 31.51 -4.83 3.00
N ILE A 136 30.89 -5.81 3.68
CA ILE A 136 29.84 -5.64 4.68
C ILE A 136 30.25 -6.37 5.96
N TRP A 137 30.10 -5.68 7.07
CA TRP A 137 30.46 -6.16 8.40
C TRP A 137 29.25 -6.14 9.31
N ILE A 138 28.98 -7.27 9.97
CA ILE A 138 27.84 -7.40 10.87
C ILE A 138 28.35 -7.44 12.30
N ASN A 139 27.84 -6.54 13.14
CA ASN A 139 28.28 -6.43 14.52
C ASN A 139 27.72 -7.55 15.39
N THR A 140 28.60 -8.38 15.95
CA THR A 140 28.23 -9.49 16.83
C THR A 140 27.72 -9.04 18.20
N ASN A 141 27.96 -7.78 18.59
CA ASN A 141 27.44 -7.23 19.83
C ASN A 141 26.05 -6.59 19.66
N SER A 142 25.54 -6.53 18.44
CA SER A 142 24.20 -5.98 18.15
C SER A 142 23.11 -7.06 18.17
N LEU A 143 21.86 -6.61 18.07
CA LEU A 143 20.70 -7.50 17.98
C LEU A 143 20.73 -8.45 16.76
N LEU A 144 21.45 -8.10 15.67
CA LEU A 144 21.58 -8.93 14.46
C LEU A 144 22.24 -10.29 14.74
N ASN A 145 23.04 -10.39 15.80
CA ASN A 145 23.67 -11.64 16.22
C ASN A 145 22.73 -12.57 17.01
N SER A 146 21.59 -12.03 17.47
CA SER A 146 20.63 -12.74 18.33
C SER A 146 19.28 -13.00 17.68
N GLN A 147 19.00 -12.38 16.53
CA GLN A 147 17.75 -12.49 15.79
C GLN A 147 17.95 -13.19 14.44
N ASP A 148 16.97 -13.97 14.01
CA ASP A 148 16.95 -14.55 12.67
C ASP A 148 16.83 -13.47 11.58
N TRP A 149 17.51 -13.66 10.45
CA TRP A 149 17.47 -12.73 9.31
C TRP A 149 16.32 -13.04 8.34
N ASN A 150 15.15 -13.38 8.88
CA ASN A 150 13.97 -13.65 8.06
C ASN A 150 13.37 -12.33 7.53
N PRO A 151 12.81 -12.31 6.31
CA PRO A 151 12.05 -11.16 5.82
C PRO A 151 10.98 -10.74 6.83
N GLY A 152 10.84 -9.43 7.06
CA GLY A 152 9.95 -8.87 8.09
C GLY A 152 10.66 -8.51 9.39
N ASN A 153 11.89 -9.00 9.60
CA ASN A 153 12.72 -8.63 10.75
C ASN A 153 13.66 -7.47 10.39
N ILE A 154 14.00 -6.64 11.38
CA ILE A 154 14.99 -5.57 11.26
C ILE A 154 16.35 -6.07 10.75
N SER A 155 16.75 -7.29 11.09
CA SER A 155 17.98 -7.90 10.58
C SER A 155 17.96 -8.02 9.06
N PHE A 156 16.83 -8.39 8.45
CA PHE A 156 16.74 -8.52 6.99
C PHE A 156 16.77 -7.14 6.30
N GLU A 157 16.05 -6.15 6.85
CA GLU A 157 16.10 -4.75 6.40
C GLU A 157 17.53 -4.21 6.47
N THR A 158 18.26 -4.48 7.56
CA THR A 158 19.65 -4.05 7.72
C THR A 158 20.53 -4.63 6.62
N ILE A 159 20.34 -5.90 6.24
CA ILE A 159 21.10 -6.49 5.13
C ILE A 159 20.70 -5.87 3.78
N LEU A 160 19.42 -5.55 3.56
CA LEU A 160 19.01 -4.79 2.37
C LEU A 160 19.70 -3.41 2.32
N HIS A 161 19.77 -2.72 3.45
CA HIS A 161 20.43 -1.43 3.63
C HIS A 161 21.93 -1.50 3.29
N GLU A 162 22.66 -2.43 3.92
CA GLU A 162 24.10 -2.57 3.67
C GLU A 162 24.42 -2.98 2.23
N LEU A 163 23.55 -3.79 1.61
CA LEU A 163 23.66 -4.09 0.19
C LEU A 163 23.42 -2.85 -0.68
N GLY A 164 22.49 -1.96 -0.30
CA GLY A 164 22.32 -0.66 -0.93
C GLY A 164 23.63 0.14 -0.95
N HIS A 165 24.32 0.21 0.18
CA HIS A 165 25.66 0.81 0.26
C HIS A 165 26.69 0.10 -0.63
N ALA A 166 26.80 -1.23 -0.55
CA ALA A 166 27.73 -1.99 -1.38
C ALA A 166 27.47 -1.87 -2.89
N LEU A 167 26.26 -1.44 -3.27
CA LEU A 167 25.86 -1.12 -4.64
C LEU A 167 26.06 0.35 -5.03
N GLY A 168 26.31 1.25 -4.08
CA GLY A 168 26.57 2.67 -4.33
C GLY A 168 25.47 3.63 -3.90
N LEU A 169 24.51 3.18 -3.09
CA LEU A 169 23.55 4.06 -2.41
C LEU A 169 24.12 4.61 -1.11
N SER A 170 23.58 5.71 -0.64
CA SER A 170 24.02 6.39 0.58
C SER A 170 22.81 6.87 1.37
N HIS A 171 23.00 7.18 2.65
CA HIS A 171 21.92 7.69 3.50
C HIS A 171 21.28 8.97 2.95
N PRO A 172 19.98 9.20 3.10
CA PRO A 172 19.30 10.35 2.51
C PRO A 172 19.50 11.67 3.29
N PHE A 173 20.18 11.67 4.42
CA PHE A 173 20.30 12.82 5.33
C PHE A 173 21.71 13.45 5.33
N ALA A 174 21.83 14.55 6.07
CA ALA A 174 23.05 15.34 6.16
C ALA A 174 24.19 14.54 6.79
N ASP A 175 25.28 14.43 6.06
CA ASP A 175 26.53 13.83 6.52
C ASP A 175 27.52 14.97 6.85
N PRO A 176 27.99 15.11 8.10
CA PRO A 176 29.00 16.10 8.48
C PRO A 176 30.29 16.04 7.67
N ASP A 177 30.66 14.85 7.17
CA ASP A 177 31.84 14.64 6.34
C ASP A 177 31.58 14.96 4.86
N MET A 178 30.31 15.05 4.44
CA MET A 178 29.87 15.45 3.10
C MET A 178 28.82 16.57 3.12
N PRO A 179 29.13 17.78 3.62
CA PRO A 179 28.14 18.84 3.86
C PRO A 179 27.47 19.40 2.60
N SER A 180 28.02 19.12 1.40
CA SER A 180 27.48 19.53 0.10
C SER A 180 26.59 18.49 -0.57
N LYS A 181 26.42 17.31 0.04
CA LYS A 181 25.59 16.24 -0.50
C LYS A 181 24.10 16.64 -0.47
N PRO A 182 23.32 16.38 -1.52
CA PRO A 182 21.87 16.53 -1.48
C PRO A 182 21.24 15.66 -0.39
N VAL A 183 20.17 16.15 0.23
CA VAL A 183 19.40 15.41 1.24
C VAL A 183 17.93 15.38 0.86
N LEU A 184 17.21 14.35 1.31
CA LEU A 184 15.77 14.27 1.16
C LEU A 184 15.08 15.31 2.06
N PRO A 185 13.93 15.85 1.64
CA PRO A 185 13.09 16.61 2.54
C PRO A 185 12.55 15.69 3.67
N PRO A 186 12.23 16.22 4.86
CA PRO A 186 11.82 15.41 6.01
C PRO A 186 10.61 14.49 5.78
N ASN A 187 9.75 14.79 4.78
CA ASN A 187 8.60 13.94 4.44
C ASN A 187 8.93 12.74 3.56
N LEU A 188 10.14 12.68 3.01
CA LEU A 188 10.63 11.56 2.20
C LEU A 188 11.78 10.81 2.89
N ASP A 189 12.47 11.44 3.85
CA ASP A 189 13.47 10.79 4.69
C ASP A 189 12.82 9.90 5.77
N SER A 190 12.34 8.74 5.33
CA SER A 190 11.75 7.71 6.19
C SER A 190 11.94 6.34 5.57
N THR A 191 12.07 5.31 6.42
CA THR A 191 12.24 3.92 6.01
C THR A 191 11.06 3.40 5.19
N ILE A 192 9.87 4.03 5.29
CA ILE A 192 8.73 3.71 4.42
C ILE A 192 9.00 4.01 2.94
N HIS A 193 9.90 4.96 2.65
CA HIS A 193 10.22 5.37 1.27
C HIS A 193 11.59 4.85 0.79
N THR A 194 12.54 4.67 1.72
CA THR A 194 13.89 4.18 1.43
C THR A 194 14.48 3.43 2.62
N VAL A 195 14.93 2.19 2.44
CA VAL A 195 15.65 1.45 3.49
C VAL A 195 16.96 2.11 3.87
N MET A 196 17.45 3.10 3.10
CA MET A 196 18.64 3.89 3.44
C MET A 196 18.39 4.94 4.53
N SER A 197 17.14 5.21 4.91
CA SER A 197 16.82 6.11 6.04
C SER A 197 16.98 5.41 7.39
N TYR A 198 17.17 6.20 8.45
CA TYR A 198 17.12 5.74 9.84
C TYR A 198 15.82 6.12 10.55
N THR A 199 14.87 6.70 9.83
CA THR A 199 13.66 7.29 10.41
C THR A 199 12.48 6.34 10.24
N TYR A 200 12.02 5.75 11.35
CA TYR A 200 10.81 4.93 11.39
C TYR A 200 9.55 5.73 11.73
N ALA A 201 9.64 6.90 12.40
CA ALA A 201 8.48 7.78 12.65
C ALA A 201 8.75 9.30 12.66
N ASN A 202 7.79 9.98 12.01
CA ASN A 202 7.37 11.38 11.97
C ASN A 202 8.26 12.44 11.29
N LEU A 203 7.55 13.39 10.64
CA LEU A 203 8.03 14.64 10.05
C LEU A 203 8.71 15.61 11.04
N GLN A 204 8.74 15.26 12.33
CA GLN A 204 9.14 16.11 13.45
C GLN A 204 10.34 15.54 14.24
N GLY A 205 10.92 14.40 13.83
CA GLY A 205 12.19 13.88 14.32
C GLY A 205 12.20 13.08 15.62
N GLU A 206 11.07 12.74 16.26
CA GLU A 206 11.06 11.81 17.42
C GLU A 206 9.70 11.09 17.57
N THR A 207 9.62 9.76 17.32
CA THR A 207 9.54 8.67 18.33
C THR A 207 9.11 7.36 17.62
N GLY A 208 10.01 6.37 17.59
CA GLY A 208 9.81 5.02 17.05
C GLY A 208 11.17 4.39 16.77
N ASN A 209 11.43 3.20 17.29
CA ASN A 209 12.72 2.53 17.15
C ASN A 209 12.77 1.62 15.92
N GLU A 210 11.62 1.09 15.51
CA GLU A 210 11.52 0.04 14.48
C GLU A 210 10.07 -0.11 13.98
N PHE A 211 9.82 -0.98 12.99
CA PHE A 211 8.47 -1.35 12.57
C PHE A 211 8.03 -2.66 13.24
N SER A 212 6.72 -2.86 13.41
CA SER A 212 6.16 -4.15 13.81
C SER A 212 6.43 -5.26 12.78
N PHE A 213 6.69 -4.86 11.52
CA PHE A 213 7.11 -5.71 10.42
C PHE A 213 7.91 -4.87 9.43
N HIS A 214 9.17 -5.25 9.19
CA HIS A 214 10.14 -4.46 8.43
C HIS A 214 10.06 -4.73 6.92
N PRO A 215 10.49 -3.77 6.07
CA PRO A 215 10.61 -3.94 4.63
C PRO A 215 11.29 -5.25 4.20
N THR A 216 10.67 -5.93 3.24
CA THR A 216 11.16 -7.18 2.65
C THR A 216 11.77 -6.99 1.26
N THR A 217 11.72 -5.76 0.72
CA THR A 217 12.28 -5.35 -0.57
C THR A 217 12.95 -3.98 -0.44
N PRO A 218 13.78 -3.55 -1.41
CA PRO A 218 14.04 -2.12 -1.62
C PRO A 218 12.72 -1.36 -1.74
N MET A 219 12.66 -0.17 -1.13
CA MET A 219 11.46 0.68 -1.14
C MET A 219 11.45 1.61 -2.36
N VAL A 220 10.36 2.34 -2.56
CA VAL A 220 10.10 3.14 -3.78
C VAL A 220 11.26 4.04 -4.23
N LEU A 221 11.95 4.73 -3.32
CA LEU A 221 13.08 5.60 -3.66
C LEU A 221 14.38 4.83 -3.86
N ASP A 222 14.54 3.69 -3.18
CA ASP A 222 15.66 2.78 -3.39
C ASP A 222 15.63 2.23 -4.82
N ILE A 223 14.46 1.80 -5.27
CA ILE A 223 14.23 1.28 -6.63
C ILE A 223 14.56 2.37 -7.66
N ALA A 224 14.05 3.59 -7.48
CA ALA A 224 14.35 4.70 -8.38
C ALA A 224 15.87 4.99 -8.46
N ALA A 225 16.56 5.01 -7.32
CA ALA A 225 17.98 5.30 -7.27
C ALA A 225 18.84 4.17 -7.86
N ILE A 226 18.54 2.90 -7.54
CA ILE A 226 19.32 1.77 -8.06
C ILE A 226 19.11 1.58 -9.56
N GLN A 227 17.90 1.83 -10.07
CA GLN A 227 17.63 1.82 -11.50
C GLN A 227 18.32 2.96 -12.23
N TYR A 228 18.49 4.12 -11.60
CA TYR A 228 19.34 5.18 -12.16
C TYR A 228 20.80 4.74 -12.27
N LEU A 229 21.31 3.99 -11.30
CA LEU A 229 22.70 3.49 -11.30
C LEU A 229 22.93 2.37 -12.34
N TYR A 230 22.05 1.38 -12.38
CA TYR A 230 22.28 0.13 -13.11
C TYR A 230 21.31 -0.16 -14.25
N GLY A 231 20.26 0.66 -14.41
CA GLY A 231 19.13 0.41 -15.28
C GLY A 231 18.07 -0.49 -14.62
N ALA A 232 16.82 -0.35 -15.05
CA ALA A 232 15.71 -1.19 -14.61
C ALA A 232 15.84 -2.64 -15.09
N ASN A 233 15.40 -3.60 -14.28
CA ASN A 233 15.28 -4.98 -14.73
C ASN A 233 13.99 -5.16 -15.54
N THR A 234 14.10 -5.17 -16.86
CA THR A 234 12.94 -5.29 -17.77
C THR A 234 12.48 -6.73 -18.02
N HIS A 235 12.91 -7.69 -17.20
CA HIS A 235 12.57 -9.12 -17.36
C HIS A 235 11.90 -9.72 -16.12
N TYR A 236 11.90 -9.00 -15.00
CA TYR A 236 11.25 -9.44 -13.77
C TYR A 236 9.77 -9.10 -13.87
N HIS A 237 8.90 -10.13 -13.83
CA HIS A 237 7.45 -9.98 -14.00
C HIS A 237 7.13 -9.11 -15.23
N ALA A 238 7.39 -9.65 -16.42
CA ALA A 238 7.25 -8.92 -17.69
C ALA A 238 6.07 -9.46 -18.54
N GLY A 239 5.17 -10.20 -17.91
CA GLY A 239 3.96 -10.72 -18.51
C GLY A 239 2.75 -10.35 -17.65
N ASP A 240 1.60 -10.96 -17.90
CA ASP A 240 0.42 -10.70 -17.09
C ASP A 240 0.56 -11.39 -15.73
N ASP A 241 0.81 -10.60 -14.69
CA ASP A 241 1.16 -11.06 -13.35
C ASP A 241 0.00 -10.84 -12.35
N THR A 242 -0.01 -11.64 -11.27
CA THR A 242 -0.98 -11.48 -10.17
C THR A 242 -0.26 -11.48 -8.84
N TYR A 243 -0.34 -10.34 -8.16
CA TYR A 243 0.20 -10.12 -6.82
C TYR A 243 -0.89 -10.41 -5.80
N ALA A 244 -0.78 -11.56 -5.11
CA ALA A 244 -1.82 -12.06 -4.21
C ALA A 244 -1.50 -11.82 -2.73
N PHE A 245 -2.43 -11.18 -2.03
CA PHE A 245 -2.35 -10.81 -0.62
C PHE A 245 -3.51 -11.43 0.17
N ASN A 246 -3.35 -11.56 1.50
CA ASN A 246 -4.34 -12.11 2.42
C ASN A 246 -4.02 -11.74 3.88
N ASP A 247 -4.97 -11.99 4.79
CA ASP A 247 -4.86 -11.68 6.23
C ASP A 247 -3.91 -12.58 7.02
N ALA A 248 -3.45 -13.70 6.45
CA ALA A 248 -2.58 -14.64 7.16
C ALA A 248 -1.11 -14.17 7.22
N ASN A 249 -0.73 -13.19 6.39
CA ASN A 249 0.61 -12.62 6.38
C ASN A 249 0.57 -11.11 6.59
N THR A 250 1.72 -10.57 7.02
CA THR A 250 2.00 -9.14 7.02
C THR A 250 2.94 -8.85 5.85
N TYR A 251 2.70 -7.75 5.16
CA TYR A 251 3.50 -7.28 4.03
C TYR A 251 4.12 -5.94 4.38
N HIS A 252 5.32 -5.68 3.88
CA HIS A 252 5.95 -4.36 3.89
C HIS A 252 6.93 -4.35 2.71
N GLU A 253 6.45 -3.96 1.53
CA GLU A 253 7.21 -4.14 0.29
C GLU A 253 6.83 -3.15 -0.81
N THR A 254 7.68 -3.05 -1.83
CA THR A 254 7.41 -2.32 -3.06
C THR A 254 7.44 -3.25 -4.26
N LEU A 255 6.37 -3.23 -5.04
CA LEU A 255 6.21 -4.03 -6.25
C LEU A 255 6.99 -3.40 -7.41
N TRP A 256 7.81 -4.21 -8.06
CA TRP A 256 8.40 -3.92 -9.36
C TRP A 256 7.86 -4.92 -10.38
N ASP A 257 7.34 -4.39 -11.47
CA ASP A 257 6.83 -5.14 -12.61
C ASP A 257 7.37 -4.48 -13.89
N ALA A 258 7.86 -5.27 -14.83
CA ALA A 258 8.47 -4.78 -16.07
C ALA A 258 7.45 -4.56 -17.20
N GLY A 259 6.20 -4.96 -17.00
CA GLY A 259 5.07 -4.71 -17.87
C GLY A 259 4.21 -5.96 -18.06
N GLY A 260 2.98 -5.76 -18.46
CA GLY A 260 2.00 -6.83 -18.51
C GLY A 260 0.60 -6.24 -18.53
N THR A 261 -0.38 -7.04 -18.15
CA THR A 261 -1.65 -6.56 -17.63
C THR A 261 -1.87 -7.21 -16.29
N ASP A 262 -1.60 -6.45 -15.23
CA ASP A 262 -1.28 -7.00 -13.93
C ASP A 262 -2.42 -6.80 -12.95
N THR A 263 -2.52 -7.69 -11.97
CA THR A 263 -3.60 -7.67 -10.99
C THR A 263 -3.04 -7.67 -9.57
N LEU A 264 -3.42 -6.65 -8.80
CA LEU A 264 -3.35 -6.72 -7.34
C LEU A 264 -4.59 -7.43 -6.83
N ARG A 265 -4.42 -8.58 -6.18
CA ARG A 265 -5.52 -9.37 -5.62
C ARG A 265 -5.38 -9.49 -4.11
N TYR A 266 -6.43 -9.12 -3.38
CA TYR A 266 -6.50 -9.27 -1.95
C TYR A 266 -7.63 -10.21 -1.55
N ASP A 267 -7.27 -11.33 -0.92
CA ASP A 267 -8.18 -12.36 -0.41
C ASP A 267 -8.20 -12.32 1.13
N GLY A 268 -8.74 -11.24 1.71
CA GLY A 268 -8.86 -11.04 3.16
C GLY A 268 -10.26 -10.60 3.57
N ALA A 269 -10.52 -10.55 4.87
CA ALA A 269 -11.76 -10.03 5.48
C ALA A 269 -11.55 -8.72 6.24
N ILE A 270 -10.29 -8.30 6.44
CA ILE A 270 -9.96 -6.98 6.97
C ILE A 270 -10.17 -5.96 5.86
N SER A 271 -10.89 -4.86 6.13
CA SER A 271 -11.00 -3.73 5.20
C SER A 271 -9.62 -3.21 4.79
N GLY A 272 -9.36 -3.17 3.49
CA GLY A 272 -8.14 -2.69 2.87
C GLY A 272 -8.32 -1.37 2.13
N VAL A 273 -7.19 -0.74 1.83
CA VAL A 273 -7.09 0.36 0.87
C VAL A 273 -6.11 -0.10 -0.20
N ILE A 274 -6.59 -0.27 -1.43
CA ILE A 274 -5.79 -0.66 -2.60
C ILE A 274 -5.62 0.59 -3.46
N ASP A 275 -4.39 1.08 -3.54
CA ASP A 275 -4.00 2.21 -4.38
C ASP A 275 -3.10 1.73 -5.51
N LEU A 276 -3.57 1.91 -6.75
CA LEU A 276 -2.84 1.53 -7.96
C LEU A 276 -1.90 2.63 -8.46
N ASN A 277 -1.82 3.79 -7.80
CA ASN A 277 -0.96 4.88 -8.21
C ASN A 277 0.52 4.53 -7.98
N PRO A 278 1.38 4.68 -9.00
CA PRO A 278 2.81 4.42 -8.85
C PRO A 278 3.44 5.41 -7.88
N GLY A 279 4.18 4.88 -6.91
CA GLY A 279 4.83 5.65 -5.87
C GLY A 279 3.98 5.86 -4.61
N ASP A 280 2.72 5.46 -4.62
CA ASP A 280 1.83 5.51 -3.46
C ASP A 280 1.72 4.12 -2.78
N GLY A 281 1.19 4.15 -1.55
CA GLY A 281 1.16 3.00 -0.65
C GLY A 281 -0.27 2.58 -0.30
N SER A 282 -0.52 1.28 -0.38
CA SER A 282 -1.75 0.60 0.01
C SER A 282 -1.70 0.13 1.47
N PHE A 283 -2.88 -0.17 2.04
CA PHE A 283 -3.07 -0.82 3.33
C PHE A 283 -3.75 -2.17 3.12
N ILE A 284 -2.98 -3.27 3.14
CA ILE A 284 -3.46 -4.60 2.74
C ILE A 284 -3.09 -5.64 3.79
N GLY A 285 -4.09 -6.43 4.22
CA GLY A 285 -3.92 -7.50 5.19
C GLY A 285 -3.59 -6.98 6.59
N GLN A 286 -2.65 -7.63 7.28
CA GLN A 286 -2.29 -7.23 8.64
C GLN A 286 -1.61 -5.85 8.66
N PRO A 287 -2.04 -4.92 9.53
CA PRO A 287 -1.47 -3.58 9.61
C PRO A 287 -0.01 -3.60 10.10
N VAL A 288 0.80 -2.72 9.52
CA VAL A 288 2.17 -2.44 9.99
C VAL A 288 2.14 -1.15 10.80
N TYR A 289 2.81 -1.17 11.96
CA TYR A 289 2.91 0.00 12.84
C TYR A 289 4.36 0.38 13.05
N VAL A 290 4.58 1.66 13.34
CA VAL A 290 5.81 2.07 14.01
C VAL A 290 5.75 1.62 15.46
N GLN A 291 6.84 1.10 16.00
CA GLN A 291 6.93 0.64 17.38
C GLN A 291 7.99 1.39 18.18
N SER A 292 7.67 1.66 19.45
CA SER A 292 8.62 2.11 20.46
C SER A 292 8.66 1.07 21.57
N ASN A 293 9.79 0.36 21.70
CA ASN A 293 9.98 -0.74 22.66
C ASN A 293 8.88 -1.82 22.54
N GLY A 294 8.55 -2.24 21.31
CA GLY A 294 7.53 -3.27 21.04
C GLY A 294 6.07 -2.81 21.21
N VAL A 295 5.83 -1.52 21.41
CA VAL A 295 4.48 -0.93 21.52
C VAL A 295 4.18 -0.11 20.28
N ASN A 296 3.06 -0.39 19.60
CA ASN A 296 2.61 0.38 18.43
C ASN A 296 2.38 1.86 18.80
N VAL A 297 2.85 2.76 17.94
CA VAL A 297 2.74 4.20 18.08
C VAL A 297 2.03 4.77 16.86
N GLY A 298 0.98 5.55 17.08
CA GLY A 298 0.22 6.19 16.01
C GLY A 298 -0.64 5.22 15.20
N ASP A 299 -1.01 5.65 14.01
CA ASP A 299 -1.79 4.88 13.05
C ASP A 299 -0.91 3.91 12.26
N PRO A 300 -1.50 2.87 11.63
CA PRO A 300 -0.75 2.02 10.71
C PRO A 300 -0.08 2.83 9.60
N VAL A 301 1.02 2.29 9.08
CA VAL A 301 1.70 2.83 7.89
C VAL A 301 1.30 2.04 6.64
N PRO A 302 1.37 2.65 5.43
CA PRO A 302 1.17 1.93 4.19
C PRO A 302 2.22 0.83 4.01
N ASN A 303 1.80 -0.32 3.51
CA ASN A 303 2.58 -1.55 3.61
C ASN A 303 2.76 -2.32 2.29
N VAL A 304 2.01 -1.97 1.24
CA VAL A 304 2.26 -2.47 -0.12
C VAL A 304 2.35 -1.27 -1.04
N TRP A 305 3.52 -1.05 -1.64
CA TRP A 305 3.80 0.09 -2.51
C TRP A 305 3.97 -0.37 -3.95
N ILE A 306 3.74 0.53 -4.91
CA ILE A 306 4.05 0.30 -6.33
C ILE A 306 5.25 1.17 -6.70
N ALA A 307 6.29 0.59 -7.30
CA ALA A 307 7.47 1.36 -7.71
C ALA A 307 7.13 2.41 -8.78
N ASN A 308 7.90 3.50 -8.82
CA ASN A 308 7.75 4.50 -9.88
C ASN A 308 7.90 3.85 -11.27
N ASN A 309 7.05 4.28 -12.22
CA ASN A 309 6.98 3.77 -13.60
C ASN A 309 6.50 2.33 -13.77
N VAL A 310 5.97 1.69 -12.72
CA VAL A 310 5.18 0.47 -12.84
C VAL A 310 3.73 0.86 -13.11
N THR A 311 3.01 0.09 -13.93
CA THR A 311 1.54 0.21 -14.04
C THR A 311 0.96 -1.12 -13.61
N ILE A 312 0.02 -1.08 -12.66
CA ILE A 312 -0.82 -2.23 -12.34
C ILE A 312 -2.22 -1.84 -12.78
N GLU A 313 -2.82 -2.62 -13.68
CA GLU A 313 -4.08 -2.26 -14.31
C GLU A 313 -5.29 -2.67 -13.47
N ASN A 314 -5.20 -3.76 -12.71
CA ASN A 314 -6.38 -4.36 -12.09
C ASN A 314 -6.24 -4.47 -10.57
N ALA A 315 -7.36 -4.30 -9.87
CA ALA A 315 -7.48 -4.56 -8.45
C ALA A 315 -8.69 -5.45 -8.17
N VAL A 316 -8.50 -6.45 -7.33
CA VAL A 316 -9.57 -7.26 -6.75
C VAL A 316 -9.45 -7.17 -5.24
N ALA A 317 -10.45 -6.58 -4.60
CA ALA A 317 -10.52 -6.40 -3.17
C ALA A 317 -11.09 -7.64 -2.46
N GLY A 318 -11.16 -7.58 -1.14
CA GLY A 318 -11.45 -8.68 -0.23
C GLY A 318 -12.93 -8.81 0.11
N GLN A 319 -13.22 -9.23 1.35
CA GLN A 319 -14.57 -9.39 1.90
C GLN A 319 -14.94 -8.24 2.85
N GLY A 320 -14.01 -7.30 3.05
CA GLY A 320 -14.21 -6.13 3.90
C GLY A 320 -14.91 -5.02 3.12
N ASN A 321 -15.22 -3.91 3.79
CA ASN A 321 -15.61 -2.70 3.07
C ASN A 321 -14.32 -2.01 2.63
N ASP A 322 -13.94 -2.18 1.37
CA ASP A 322 -12.63 -1.81 0.86
C ASP A 322 -12.66 -0.47 0.12
N ILE A 323 -11.50 0.20 0.09
CA ILE A 323 -11.29 1.40 -0.73
C ILE A 323 -10.38 1.05 -1.88
N LEU A 324 -10.81 1.35 -3.11
CA LEU A 324 -10.04 1.16 -4.33
C LEU A 324 -9.75 2.51 -4.97
N ILE A 325 -8.48 2.76 -5.30
CA ILE A 325 -8.01 3.96 -5.98
C ILE A 325 -7.34 3.52 -7.29
N GLY A 326 -7.94 3.91 -8.42
CA GLY A 326 -7.36 3.70 -9.74
C GLY A 326 -6.18 4.62 -10.03
N ASN A 327 -5.43 4.31 -11.09
CA ASN A 327 -4.35 5.15 -11.59
C ASN A 327 -4.74 5.86 -12.89
N ASN A 328 -3.76 6.46 -13.57
CA ASN A 328 -4.01 7.23 -14.80
C ASN A 328 -4.15 6.34 -16.07
N SER A 329 -4.21 5.03 -15.90
CA SER A 329 -4.46 4.04 -16.95
C SER A 329 -5.86 3.45 -16.76
N ARG A 330 -6.40 2.80 -17.79
CA ARG A 330 -7.67 2.04 -17.65
C ARG A 330 -7.52 0.97 -16.58
N ASN A 331 -8.39 1.00 -15.57
CA ASN A 331 -8.42 -0.01 -14.53
C ASN A 331 -9.63 -0.96 -14.60
N ASN A 332 -9.46 -2.17 -14.08
CA ASN A 332 -10.56 -3.03 -13.67
C ASN A 332 -10.56 -3.15 -12.15
N LEU A 333 -11.56 -2.56 -11.50
CA LEU A 333 -11.69 -2.46 -10.06
C LEU A 333 -12.87 -3.33 -9.63
N ASP A 334 -12.58 -4.41 -8.91
CA ASP A 334 -13.55 -5.35 -8.36
C ASP A 334 -13.54 -5.26 -6.83
N GLY A 335 -14.63 -4.77 -6.22
CA GLY A 335 -14.78 -4.71 -4.76
C GLY A 335 -14.97 -6.08 -4.11
N SER A 336 -15.32 -7.11 -4.89
CA SER A 336 -15.70 -8.43 -4.41
C SER A 336 -16.93 -8.41 -3.49
N ALA A 337 -16.76 -8.44 -2.17
CA ALA A 337 -17.85 -8.51 -1.22
C ALA A 337 -17.62 -7.49 -0.12
N GLY A 338 -18.69 -6.82 0.31
CA GLY A 338 -18.57 -5.71 1.23
C GLY A 338 -19.39 -4.55 0.71
N ILE A 339 -19.16 -3.38 1.27
CA ILE A 339 -19.63 -2.10 0.75
C ILE A 339 -18.39 -1.34 0.31
N ASP A 340 -18.08 -1.47 -0.97
CA ASP A 340 -16.79 -1.05 -1.51
C ASP A 340 -16.88 0.34 -2.12
N THR A 341 -15.80 1.10 -1.95
CA THR A 341 -15.72 2.49 -2.37
C THR A 341 -14.59 2.68 -3.36
N VAL A 342 -14.92 3.14 -4.56
CA VAL A 342 -13.93 3.73 -5.47
C VAL A 342 -13.71 5.18 -5.09
N GLN A 343 -12.48 5.54 -4.73
CA GLN A 343 -12.11 6.92 -4.42
C GLN A 343 -11.40 7.57 -5.61
N VAL A 344 -11.79 8.81 -5.89
CA VAL A 344 -11.31 9.64 -6.99
C VAL A 344 -10.99 11.03 -6.44
N ASP A 345 -9.70 11.40 -6.46
CA ASP A 345 -9.24 12.67 -5.87
C ASP A 345 -9.55 13.91 -6.74
N SER A 346 -10.35 13.73 -7.79
CA SER A 346 -10.80 14.77 -8.70
C SER A 346 -12.32 14.97 -8.63
N ALA A 347 -12.77 16.14 -9.10
CA ALA A 347 -14.17 16.53 -9.04
C ALA A 347 -15.07 15.65 -9.91
N ARG A 348 -16.30 15.37 -9.46
CA ARG A 348 -17.30 14.54 -10.18
C ARG A 348 -17.56 15.02 -11.61
N SER A 349 -17.49 16.33 -11.85
CA SER A 349 -17.71 16.93 -13.18
C SER A 349 -16.67 16.55 -14.23
N GLN A 350 -15.49 16.06 -13.81
CA GLN A 350 -14.44 15.59 -14.71
C GLN A 350 -14.68 14.17 -15.21
N PHE A 351 -15.67 13.45 -14.67
CA PHE A 351 -15.93 12.07 -15.02
C PHE A 351 -17.33 11.85 -15.56
N THR A 352 -17.48 10.83 -16.38
CA THR A 352 -18.78 10.29 -16.79
C THR A 352 -18.92 8.88 -16.24
N LEU A 353 -19.97 8.65 -15.46
CA LEU A 353 -20.35 7.34 -14.96
C LEU A 353 -21.43 6.77 -15.88
N ASN A 354 -21.24 5.56 -16.39
CA ASN A 354 -22.23 4.88 -17.23
C ASN A 354 -22.51 3.47 -16.69
N PRO A 355 -23.77 3.06 -16.53
CA PRO A 355 -24.09 1.68 -16.17
C PRO A 355 -23.72 0.73 -17.31
N VAL A 356 -23.15 -0.42 -16.96
CA VAL A 356 -22.86 -1.53 -17.86
C VAL A 356 -23.38 -2.84 -17.26
N PHE A 357 -23.29 -3.94 -18.01
CA PHE A 357 -23.69 -5.23 -17.44
C PHE A 357 -22.78 -5.61 -16.28
N GLY A 358 -23.35 -5.77 -15.08
CA GLY A 358 -22.62 -6.19 -13.89
C GLY A 358 -21.90 -5.07 -13.13
N GLY A 359 -22.09 -3.80 -13.50
CA GLY A 359 -21.45 -2.69 -12.79
C GLY A 359 -21.51 -1.36 -13.55
N TYR A 360 -20.45 -0.57 -13.46
CA TYR A 360 -20.36 0.74 -14.07
C TYR A 360 -19.01 0.93 -14.78
N THR A 361 -18.97 1.87 -15.71
CA THR A 361 -17.70 2.45 -16.18
C THR A 361 -17.57 3.86 -15.69
N LEU A 362 -16.37 4.25 -15.26
CA LEU A 362 -16.01 5.61 -14.90
C LEU A 362 -14.99 6.12 -15.92
N SER A 363 -15.40 7.08 -16.76
CA SER A 363 -14.53 7.63 -17.83
C SER A 363 -14.07 9.02 -17.48
N ASP A 364 -12.77 9.28 -17.58
CA ASP A 364 -12.21 10.64 -17.51
C ASP A 364 -12.60 11.43 -18.78
N ASN A 365 -13.28 12.56 -18.59
CA ASN A 365 -13.74 13.41 -19.69
C ASN A 365 -12.60 14.12 -20.43
N THR A 366 -11.42 14.22 -19.81
CA THR A 366 -10.21 14.82 -20.37
C THR A 366 -9.28 13.79 -21.00
N ASN A 367 -9.38 12.53 -20.58
CA ASN A 367 -8.66 11.39 -21.14
C ASN A 367 -9.58 10.18 -21.34
N PRO A 368 -10.32 10.09 -22.47
CA PRO A 368 -11.26 8.99 -22.70
C PRO A 368 -10.63 7.60 -22.78
N ASP A 369 -9.31 7.51 -22.97
CA ASP A 369 -8.58 6.23 -22.92
C ASP A 369 -8.41 5.75 -21.47
N ASN A 370 -8.49 6.65 -20.49
CA ASN A 370 -8.65 6.32 -19.08
C ASN A 370 -10.14 6.09 -18.76
N GLN A 371 -10.54 4.83 -18.82
CA GLN A 371 -11.89 4.39 -18.50
C GLN A 371 -11.82 3.15 -17.62
N ASP A 372 -12.21 3.32 -16.36
CA ASP A 372 -12.26 2.25 -15.39
C ASP A 372 -13.54 1.45 -15.51
N THR A 373 -13.43 0.15 -15.27
CA THR A 373 -14.56 -0.76 -15.08
C THR A 373 -14.69 -1.04 -13.60
N LEU A 374 -15.88 -0.78 -13.06
CA LEU A 374 -16.22 -0.92 -11.65
C LEU A 374 -17.19 -2.10 -11.53
N THR A 375 -16.79 -3.14 -10.82
CA THR A 375 -17.60 -4.35 -10.56
C THR A 375 -17.71 -4.55 -9.05
N ASN A 376 -18.90 -4.91 -8.55
CA ASN A 376 -19.15 -5.04 -7.11
C ASN A 376 -18.70 -3.78 -6.34
N ILE A 377 -19.10 -2.60 -6.82
CA ILE A 377 -18.79 -1.31 -6.19
C ILE A 377 -20.10 -0.62 -5.84
N GLU A 378 -20.28 -0.36 -4.55
CA GLU A 378 -21.49 0.25 -4.00
C GLU A 378 -21.36 1.78 -3.95
N ARG A 379 -20.14 2.31 -3.82
CA ARG A 379 -19.90 3.75 -3.61
C ARG A 379 -18.81 4.28 -4.54
N VAL A 380 -18.99 5.52 -5.01
CA VAL A 380 -17.93 6.31 -5.64
C VAL A 380 -17.81 7.63 -4.92
N LYS A 381 -16.60 7.91 -4.42
CA LYS A 381 -16.25 9.11 -3.69
C LYS A 381 -15.35 9.99 -4.55
N PHE A 382 -15.88 11.12 -5.00
CA PHE A 382 -15.13 12.19 -5.65
C PHE A 382 -14.68 13.22 -4.61
N ALA A 383 -13.76 14.10 -5.00
CA ALA A 383 -13.30 15.20 -4.14
C ALA A 383 -14.42 16.16 -3.67
N ASP A 384 -15.52 16.25 -4.44
CA ASP A 384 -16.62 17.20 -4.21
C ASP A 384 -18.01 16.56 -4.11
N ALA A 385 -18.13 15.24 -4.25
CA ALA A 385 -19.42 14.55 -4.25
C ALA A 385 -19.29 13.05 -3.94
N HIS A 386 -20.33 12.46 -3.36
CA HIS A 386 -20.46 11.00 -3.24
C HIS A 386 -21.66 10.49 -4.04
N VAL A 387 -21.52 9.30 -4.60
CA VAL A 387 -22.56 8.63 -5.39
C VAL A 387 -22.67 7.18 -4.95
N ALA A 388 -23.88 6.74 -4.58
CA ALA A 388 -24.18 5.35 -4.29
C ALA A 388 -24.78 4.66 -5.53
N LEU A 389 -24.32 3.45 -5.83
CA LEU A 389 -24.51 2.75 -7.11
C LEU A 389 -25.42 1.52 -7.03
N ASP A 390 -25.61 0.98 -5.84
CA ASP A 390 -26.39 -0.21 -5.49
C ASP A 390 -27.89 0.09 -5.41
N LEU A 391 -28.49 0.47 -6.53
CA LEU A 391 -29.93 0.79 -6.61
C LEU A 391 -30.84 -0.45 -6.47
N ASP A 392 -30.27 -1.65 -6.50
CA ASP A 392 -30.88 -2.91 -6.09
C ASP A 392 -30.56 -3.32 -4.64
N GLY A 393 -29.71 -2.54 -3.95
CA GLY A 393 -29.33 -2.68 -2.54
C GLY A 393 -29.66 -1.44 -1.71
N HIS A 394 -28.74 -1.00 -0.85
CA HIS A 394 -28.98 0.03 0.16
C HIS A 394 -29.38 1.37 -0.45
N ALA A 395 -28.75 1.81 -1.55
CA ALA A 395 -29.16 3.05 -2.22
C ALA A 395 -30.60 2.99 -2.74
N GLY A 396 -31.01 1.84 -3.27
CA GLY A 396 -32.38 1.61 -3.71
C GLY A 396 -33.38 1.68 -2.57
N GLU A 397 -33.08 0.99 -1.47
CA GLU A 397 -33.90 0.99 -0.25
C GLU A 397 -34.06 2.41 0.32
N VAL A 398 -32.95 3.14 0.47
CA VAL A 398 -32.96 4.53 0.94
C VAL A 398 -33.77 5.42 0.01
N ALA A 399 -33.54 5.37 -1.31
CA ALA A 399 -34.27 6.20 -2.26
C ALA A 399 -35.79 5.95 -2.20
N LYS A 400 -36.21 4.68 -2.11
CA LYS A 400 -37.63 4.33 -2.03
C LYS A 400 -38.26 4.81 -0.73
N LEU A 401 -37.58 4.64 0.41
CA LEU A 401 -38.06 5.09 1.72
C LEU A 401 -38.14 6.61 1.80
N LEU A 402 -37.16 7.33 1.24
CA LEU A 402 -37.22 8.78 1.12
C LEU A 402 -38.47 9.22 0.34
N GLY A 403 -38.75 8.54 -0.77
CA GLY A 403 -39.94 8.78 -1.60
C GLY A 403 -41.25 8.64 -0.83
N VAL A 404 -41.46 7.52 -0.13
CA VAL A 404 -42.75 7.27 0.55
C VAL A 404 -42.88 7.96 1.90
N VAL A 405 -41.80 8.20 2.63
CA VAL A 405 -41.87 8.82 3.96
C VAL A 405 -41.79 10.34 3.89
N PHE A 406 -40.88 10.89 3.08
CA PHE A 406 -40.63 12.33 3.01
C PHE A 406 -41.07 12.96 1.68
N GLY A 407 -41.59 12.16 0.75
CA GLY A 407 -42.04 12.60 -0.57
C GLY A 407 -40.94 12.49 -1.63
N ALA A 408 -41.34 12.37 -2.90
CA ALA A 408 -40.41 12.16 -4.02
C ALA A 408 -39.31 13.21 -4.15
N THR A 409 -39.56 14.47 -3.77
CA THR A 409 -38.55 15.53 -3.80
C THR A 409 -37.45 15.37 -2.76
N ALA A 410 -37.66 14.54 -1.72
CA ALA A 410 -36.65 14.28 -0.71
C ALA A 410 -35.53 13.37 -1.22
N VAL A 411 -35.73 12.64 -2.32
CA VAL A 411 -34.74 11.70 -2.87
C VAL A 411 -33.49 12.42 -3.37
N VAL A 412 -33.59 13.69 -3.79
CA VAL A 412 -32.45 14.51 -4.19
C VAL A 412 -31.82 15.28 -3.03
N ASN A 413 -32.35 15.13 -1.81
CA ASN A 413 -31.74 15.70 -0.61
C ASN A 413 -30.58 14.82 -0.17
N GLN A 414 -29.36 15.28 -0.48
CA GLN A 414 -28.13 14.52 -0.24
C GLN A 414 -27.87 14.24 1.24
N ASP A 415 -28.32 15.11 2.15
CA ASP A 415 -28.16 14.89 3.60
C ASP A 415 -29.08 13.76 4.07
N TYR A 416 -30.30 13.70 3.55
CA TYR A 416 -31.24 12.61 3.89
C TYR A 416 -30.79 11.29 3.29
N ALA A 417 -30.30 11.31 2.05
CA ALA A 417 -29.67 10.15 1.42
C ALA A 417 -28.46 9.67 2.23
N GLY A 418 -27.58 10.59 2.66
CA GLY A 418 -26.38 10.28 3.44
C GLY A 418 -26.71 9.66 4.80
N ILE A 419 -27.67 10.21 5.53
CA ILE A 419 -28.14 9.65 6.80
C ILE A 419 -28.73 8.24 6.58
N GLY A 420 -29.58 8.06 5.56
CA GLY A 420 -30.17 6.77 5.25
C GLY A 420 -29.13 5.71 4.88
N LEU A 421 -28.19 6.07 4.01
CA LEU A 421 -27.11 5.20 3.56
C LEU A 421 -26.18 4.81 4.72
N SER A 422 -25.74 5.78 5.54
CA SER A 422 -24.95 5.49 6.75
C SER A 422 -25.64 4.46 7.64
N LYS A 423 -26.96 4.56 7.80
CA LYS A 423 -27.76 3.65 8.63
C LYS A 423 -27.90 2.26 8.00
N ALA A 424 -28.12 2.19 6.69
CA ALA A 424 -28.15 0.93 5.95
C ALA A 424 -26.77 0.23 6.01
N ASP A 425 -25.69 0.98 5.75
CA ASP A 425 -24.31 0.49 5.71
C ASP A 425 -23.79 0.06 7.09
N GLU A 426 -24.33 0.62 8.18
CA GLU A 426 -24.13 0.15 9.57
C GLU A 426 -24.85 -1.18 9.88
N GLY A 427 -25.66 -1.70 8.95
CA GLY A 427 -26.30 -3.01 9.04
C GLY A 427 -27.75 -3.00 9.52
N LEU A 428 -28.45 -1.85 9.46
CA LEU A 428 -29.91 -1.85 9.67
C LEU A 428 -30.59 -2.67 8.57
N SER A 429 -31.47 -3.59 8.95
CA SER A 429 -32.32 -4.25 7.97
C SER A 429 -33.26 -3.24 7.30
N TYR A 430 -33.74 -3.56 6.10
CA TYR A 430 -34.67 -2.68 5.38
C TYR A 430 -35.89 -2.26 6.24
N GLU A 431 -36.41 -3.16 7.07
CA GLU A 431 -37.55 -2.86 7.96
C GLU A 431 -37.16 -1.94 9.12
N GLN A 432 -35.96 -2.11 9.67
CA GLN A 432 -35.45 -1.22 10.71
C GLN A 432 -35.12 0.16 10.14
N LEU A 433 -34.58 0.22 8.92
CA LEU A 433 -34.35 1.46 8.19
C LEU A 433 -35.67 2.19 7.88
N ALA A 434 -36.70 1.45 7.49
CA ALA A 434 -38.03 1.99 7.28
C ALA A 434 -38.65 2.53 8.58
N THR A 435 -38.49 1.79 9.69
CA THR A 435 -38.91 2.25 11.02
C THR A 435 -38.18 3.53 11.42
N PHE A 436 -36.85 3.57 11.21
CA PHE A 436 -36.02 4.74 11.47
C PHE A 436 -36.51 5.98 10.67
N ALA A 437 -36.85 5.79 9.40
CA ALA A 437 -37.40 6.87 8.58
C ALA A 437 -38.76 7.38 9.12
N ILE A 438 -39.67 6.47 9.51
CA ILE A 438 -40.96 6.85 10.12
C ILE A 438 -40.74 7.59 11.45
N ASP A 439 -39.88 7.10 12.32
CA ASP A 439 -39.59 7.71 13.62
C ASP A 439 -39.07 9.15 13.47
N ALA A 440 -38.27 9.42 12.43
CA ALA A 440 -37.78 10.76 12.11
C ALA A 440 -38.90 11.76 11.76
N THR A 441 -40.11 11.29 11.40
CA THR A 441 -41.29 12.16 11.17
C THR A 441 -41.93 12.65 12.48
N ASN A 442 -41.61 12.02 13.62
CA ASN A 442 -42.26 12.20 14.93
C ASN A 442 -43.77 11.87 14.95
N LEU A 443 -44.30 11.18 13.93
CA LEU A 443 -45.67 10.67 13.95
C LEU A 443 -45.76 9.46 14.88
N THR A 444 -46.78 9.46 15.74
CA THR A 444 -47.00 8.38 16.73
C THR A 444 -48.34 7.67 16.54
N SER A 445 -49.21 8.19 15.67
CA SER A 445 -50.51 7.60 15.36
C SER A 445 -50.43 6.76 14.10
N HIS A 446 -50.94 5.53 14.14
CA HIS A 446 -51.07 4.67 12.95
C HIS A 446 -51.92 5.35 11.85
N ASP A 447 -52.95 6.10 12.23
CA ASP A 447 -53.78 6.84 11.28
C ASP A 447 -52.99 7.90 10.50
N ASP A 448 -52.12 8.63 11.19
CA ASP A 448 -51.27 9.67 10.60
C ASP A 448 -50.19 9.06 9.72
N ILE A 449 -49.58 7.95 10.16
CA ILE A 449 -48.55 7.23 9.39
C ILE A 449 -49.13 6.69 8.08
N VAL A 450 -50.29 6.02 8.12
CA VAL A 450 -50.94 5.52 6.89
C VAL A 450 -51.32 6.68 5.97
N THR A 451 -51.83 7.78 6.55
CA THR A 451 -52.21 8.98 5.78
C THR A 451 -50.99 9.60 5.09
N LEU A 452 -49.85 9.72 5.79
CA LEU A 452 -48.59 10.23 5.24
C LEU A 452 -48.11 9.39 4.05
N LEU A 453 -47.96 8.07 4.25
CA LEU A 453 -47.49 7.15 3.22
C LEU A 453 -48.38 7.20 1.98
N TRP A 454 -49.71 7.20 2.19
CA TRP A 454 -50.68 7.28 1.10
C TRP A 454 -50.59 8.60 0.35
N GLN A 455 -50.46 9.72 1.06
CA GLN A 455 -50.39 11.04 0.43
C GLN A 455 -49.13 11.19 -0.41
N ASN A 456 -47.98 10.70 0.06
CA ASN A 456 -46.73 10.72 -0.72
C ASN A 456 -46.80 9.78 -1.93
N LEU A 457 -47.53 8.67 -1.83
CA LEU A 457 -47.65 7.71 -2.91
C LEU A 457 -48.64 8.17 -4.01
N PHE A 458 -49.80 8.67 -3.62
CA PHE A 458 -50.92 8.96 -4.54
C PHE A 458 -51.18 10.46 -4.76
N GLY A 459 -50.53 11.35 -4.00
CA GLY A 459 -50.70 12.80 -4.10
C GLY A 459 -52.00 13.34 -3.50
N SER A 460 -52.78 12.51 -2.79
CA SER A 460 -54.04 12.89 -2.14
C SER A 460 -54.24 12.11 -0.84
N ALA A 461 -54.98 12.66 0.12
CA ALA A 461 -55.31 11.92 1.34
C ALA A 461 -56.24 10.72 1.06
N PRO A 462 -56.07 9.58 1.77
CA PRO A 462 -56.96 8.44 1.65
C PRO A 462 -58.35 8.74 2.22
N SER A 463 -59.38 8.13 1.64
CA SER A 463 -60.67 7.99 2.30
C SER A 463 -60.56 7.05 3.51
N LEU A 464 -61.54 7.12 4.42
CA LEU A 464 -61.60 6.24 5.59
C LEU A 464 -61.55 4.76 5.19
N SER A 465 -62.33 4.36 4.18
CA SER A 465 -62.36 2.98 3.70
C SER A 465 -61.04 2.50 3.09
N GLU A 466 -60.22 3.42 2.56
CA GLU A 466 -58.92 3.09 1.98
C GLU A 466 -57.85 2.90 3.06
N LYS A 467 -57.83 3.74 4.11
CA LYS A 467 -56.83 3.61 5.18
C LYS A 467 -57.18 2.62 6.27
N SER A 468 -58.47 2.41 6.58
CA SER A 468 -58.90 1.53 7.68
C SER A 468 -58.24 0.16 7.70
N PRO A 469 -58.12 -0.59 6.57
CA PRO A 469 -57.47 -1.90 6.60
C PRO A 469 -56.02 -1.87 7.11
N TYR A 470 -55.25 -0.85 6.72
CA TYR A 470 -53.84 -0.73 7.12
C TYR A 470 -53.69 -0.27 8.57
N VAL A 471 -54.56 0.66 9.01
CA VAL A 471 -54.61 1.09 10.42
C VAL A 471 -54.98 -0.10 11.31
N ASP A 472 -55.99 -0.87 10.93
CA ASP A 472 -56.43 -2.05 11.68
C ASP A 472 -55.29 -3.08 11.79
N MET A 473 -54.52 -3.33 10.72
CA MET A 473 -53.36 -4.23 10.77
C MET A 473 -52.27 -3.74 11.74
N LEU A 474 -51.99 -2.44 11.78
CA LEU A 474 -51.02 -1.86 12.72
C LEU A 474 -51.52 -1.94 14.17
N ASP A 475 -52.79 -1.59 14.42
CA ASP A 475 -53.40 -1.59 15.76
C ASP A 475 -53.43 -3.00 16.39
N HIS A 476 -53.59 -4.03 15.58
CA HIS A 476 -53.58 -5.43 16.03
C HIS A 476 -52.18 -6.07 16.00
N GLY A 477 -51.14 -5.33 15.59
CA GLY A 477 -49.76 -5.83 15.50
C GLY A 477 -49.55 -6.89 14.43
N GLU A 478 -50.40 -6.93 13.40
CA GLU A 478 -50.29 -7.86 12.27
C GLU A 478 -49.17 -7.45 11.30
N ILE A 479 -48.84 -6.15 11.28
CA ILE A 479 -47.72 -5.57 10.56
C ILE A 479 -47.05 -4.50 11.42
N SER A 480 -45.74 -4.30 11.27
CA SER A 480 -45.03 -3.18 11.88
C SER A 480 -45.17 -1.91 11.02
N THR A 481 -44.85 -0.75 11.59
CA THR A 481 -44.78 0.51 10.84
C THR A 481 -43.71 0.46 9.74
N GLY A 482 -42.55 -0.14 10.03
CA GLY A 482 -41.48 -0.36 9.06
C GLY A 482 -41.92 -1.27 7.90
N ALA A 483 -42.60 -2.38 8.20
CA ALA A 483 -43.07 -3.30 7.18
C ALA A 483 -44.18 -2.68 6.30
N LEU A 484 -45.05 -1.85 6.88
CA LEU A 484 -46.03 -1.09 6.09
C LEU A 484 -45.36 -0.05 5.19
N ALA A 485 -44.33 0.65 5.69
CA ALA A 485 -43.55 1.59 4.89
C ALA A 485 -42.84 0.90 3.72
N ILE A 486 -42.27 -0.30 3.93
CA ILE A 486 -41.71 -1.11 2.83
C ILE A 486 -42.77 -1.47 1.80
N LEU A 487 -43.96 -1.92 2.24
CA LEU A 487 -45.05 -2.24 1.32
C LEU A 487 -45.43 -1.05 0.41
N ALA A 488 -45.37 0.17 0.94
CA ALA A 488 -45.55 1.38 0.14
C ALA A 488 -44.33 1.65 -0.76
N ALA A 489 -43.12 1.52 -0.20
CA ALA A 489 -41.84 1.84 -0.83
C ALA A 489 -41.58 1.00 -2.10
N ASP A 490 -41.94 -0.28 -2.09
CA ASP A 490 -41.70 -1.22 -3.18
C ASP A 490 -42.83 -1.25 -4.24
N THR A 491 -43.80 -0.34 -4.16
CA THR A 491 -44.81 -0.21 -5.21
C THR A 491 -44.22 0.39 -6.49
N GLY A 492 -44.75 -0.03 -7.65
CA GLY A 492 -44.39 0.59 -8.94
C GLY A 492 -44.72 2.08 -9.00
N ILE A 493 -45.74 2.53 -8.26
CA ILE A 493 -46.12 3.94 -8.15
C ILE A 493 -45.00 4.75 -7.49
N ASN A 494 -44.41 4.24 -6.41
CA ASN A 494 -43.29 4.93 -5.77
C ASN A 494 -42.06 4.95 -6.69
N ALA A 495 -41.75 3.82 -7.34
CA ALA A 495 -40.65 3.73 -8.29
C ALA A 495 -40.77 4.75 -9.43
N ASP A 496 -42.00 4.97 -9.93
CA ASP A 496 -42.30 6.00 -10.93
C ASP A 496 -42.17 7.42 -10.35
N ASN A 497 -42.72 7.66 -9.15
CA ASN A 497 -42.68 8.96 -8.46
C ASN A 497 -41.26 9.45 -8.21
N ILE A 498 -40.35 8.55 -7.82
CA ILE A 498 -38.95 8.90 -7.52
C ILE A 498 -38.03 8.81 -8.74
N HIS A 499 -38.56 8.45 -9.91
CA HIS A 499 -37.78 8.19 -11.12
C HIS A 499 -36.64 7.20 -10.88
N LEU A 500 -36.93 6.07 -10.23
CA LEU A 500 -35.92 5.07 -9.84
C LEU A 500 -35.10 4.59 -11.05
N THR A 501 -35.71 4.50 -12.23
CA THR A 501 -35.03 4.15 -13.48
C THR A 501 -33.99 5.17 -13.93
N GLY A 502 -34.18 6.46 -13.61
CA GLY A 502 -33.18 7.50 -13.80
C GLY A 502 -32.04 7.37 -12.81
N LEU A 503 -32.33 7.09 -11.54
CA LEU A 503 -31.32 6.87 -10.51
C LEU A 503 -30.43 5.66 -10.81
N MET A 504 -30.97 4.59 -11.39
CA MET A 504 -30.16 3.45 -11.87
C MET A 504 -29.14 3.83 -12.95
N GLN A 505 -29.27 5.00 -13.59
CA GLN A 505 -28.29 5.49 -14.57
C GLN A 505 -27.27 6.44 -13.94
N THR A 506 -27.66 7.20 -12.92
CA THR A 506 -26.85 8.28 -12.36
C THR A 506 -26.25 7.99 -10.99
N GLY A 507 -26.75 6.96 -10.30
CA GLY A 507 -26.56 6.75 -8.88
C GLY A 507 -27.41 7.68 -8.00
N LEU A 508 -27.42 7.42 -6.70
CA LEU A 508 -28.00 8.29 -5.68
C LEU A 508 -26.90 9.18 -5.09
N ALA A 509 -27.00 10.49 -5.29
CA ALA A 509 -26.05 11.44 -4.71
C ALA A 509 -26.30 11.64 -3.21
N TYR A 510 -25.23 11.72 -2.41
CA TYR A 510 -25.33 11.87 -0.96
C TYR A 510 -24.15 12.65 -0.37
N THR A 511 -24.31 13.15 0.86
CA THR A 511 -23.22 13.70 1.69
C THR A 511 -22.71 12.62 2.64
N GLY A 512 -21.39 12.52 2.80
CA GLY A 512 -20.75 11.50 3.65
C GLY A 512 -20.47 11.95 5.07
#